data_AF-A0A969GCS4-F1
#
_entry.id   AF-A0A969GCS4-F1
#
_cell.length_a   1.000
_cell.length_b   1.000
_cell.length_c   1.000
_cell.angle_alpha   90.00
_cell.angle_beta   90.00
_cell.angle_gamma   90.00
#
_symmetry.space_group_name_H-M   'P 1'
#
loop_
_entity.id
_entity.type
_entity.pdbx_description
1 polymer ?
#
loop_
_entity_poly.entity_id
_entity_poly.type
_entity_poly.pdbx_seq_one_letter_code
_entity_poly.pdbx_strand_id
1 'polypeptide(L)'
;MKKTITPIKENMIGVGIKGGSFGPEIRKMSLITNHWQAWATDDSEIVGSHSLSGGRASSGQFYHREAHLRCWRREVVTLDGKRKAVVQHWYRGGQRVGSQFGVMEFEKA
;
A
#
# COMPACT_ATOMS: atom_id res chain seq x y z
N MET A 1 -22.35 -0.69 -6.79
CA MET A 1 -21.96 -1.93 -6.08
C MET A 1 -20.60 -1.75 -5.41
N LYS A 2 -20.52 -1.76 -4.08
CA LYS A 2 -19.24 -1.85 -3.36
C LYS A 2 -18.68 -3.26 -3.58
N LYS A 3 -17.71 -3.43 -4.50
CA LYS A 3 -16.96 -4.69 -4.63
C LYS A 3 -16.08 -4.84 -3.39
N THR A 4 -16.55 -5.56 -2.38
CA THR A 4 -15.80 -5.95 -1.19
C THR A 4 -14.61 -6.79 -1.61
N ILE A 5 -13.42 -6.50 -1.05
CA ILE A 5 -12.21 -7.27 -1.31
C ILE A 5 -12.19 -8.39 -0.28
N THR A 6 -12.75 -9.53 -0.65
CA THR A 6 -12.85 -10.68 0.26
C THR A 6 -11.55 -11.49 0.19
N PRO A 7 -10.86 -11.70 1.32
CA PRO A 7 -9.71 -12.60 1.36
C PRO A 7 -10.14 -14.03 1.01
N ILE A 8 -9.31 -14.74 0.22
CA ILE A 8 -9.66 -16.06 -0.34
C ILE A 8 -9.29 -17.21 0.64
N LYS A 9 -8.41 -16.97 1.62
CA LYS A 9 -7.91 -17.96 2.61
C LYS A 9 -7.60 -17.32 3.97
N GLU A 10 -7.43 -18.14 5.02
CA GLU A 10 -6.86 -17.71 6.31
C GLU A 10 -5.48 -17.04 6.07
N ASN A 11 -5.17 -15.99 6.84
CA ASN A 11 -3.96 -15.14 6.69
C ASN A 11 -3.83 -14.35 5.38
N MET A 12 -4.92 -14.17 4.63
CA MET A 12 -4.96 -13.23 3.52
C MET A 12 -5.60 -11.89 3.91
N ILE A 13 -5.06 -10.80 3.39
CA ILE A 13 -5.61 -9.44 3.55
C ILE A 13 -5.94 -8.88 2.18
N GLY A 14 -7.20 -8.49 1.98
CA GLY A 14 -7.64 -7.79 0.79
C GLY A 14 -7.42 -6.29 0.92
N VAL A 15 -6.69 -5.67 0.00
CA VAL A 15 -6.39 -4.23 0.03
C VAL A 15 -6.81 -3.56 -1.28
N GLY A 16 -7.49 -2.41 -1.15
CA GLY A 16 -7.88 -1.56 -2.26
C GLY A 16 -7.16 -0.22 -2.17
N ILE A 17 -6.47 0.15 -3.24
CA ILE A 17 -5.76 1.43 -3.35
C ILE A 17 -6.50 2.32 -4.35
N LYS A 18 -6.75 3.57 -3.98
CA LYS A 18 -7.43 4.57 -4.80
C LYS A 18 -6.74 5.93 -4.66
N GLY A 19 -6.89 6.81 -5.66
CA GLY A 19 -6.48 8.22 -5.55
C GLY A 19 -4.97 8.48 -5.72
N GLY A 20 -4.25 7.63 -6.44
CA GLY A 20 -2.84 7.87 -6.76
C GLY A 20 -2.68 8.85 -7.93
N SER A 21 -1.76 9.82 -7.83
CA SER A 21 -1.48 10.75 -8.93
C SER A 21 -0.84 10.06 -10.14
N PHE A 22 -0.11 8.96 -9.89
CA PHE A 22 0.60 8.18 -10.91
C PHE A 22 -0.12 6.85 -11.25
N GLY A 23 -1.35 6.68 -10.76
CA GLY A 23 -2.20 5.49 -10.94
C GLY A 23 -3.61 5.78 -10.41
N PRO A 24 -4.42 6.55 -11.15
CA PRO A 24 -5.73 7.02 -10.71
C PRO A 24 -6.77 5.89 -10.57
N GLU A 25 -6.56 4.78 -11.27
CA GLU A 25 -7.41 3.59 -11.21
C GLU A 25 -7.42 2.93 -9.82
N ILE A 26 -8.56 2.32 -9.48
CA ILE A 26 -8.70 1.52 -8.27
C ILE A 26 -7.95 0.21 -8.48
N ARG A 27 -6.82 0.05 -7.79
CA ARG A 27 -6.04 -1.19 -7.86
C ARG A 27 -6.34 -2.07 -6.65
N LYS A 28 -6.36 -3.37 -6.88
CA LYS A 28 -6.61 -4.37 -5.84
C LYS A 28 -5.38 -5.24 -5.65
N MET A 29 -5.13 -5.63 -4.41
CA MET A 29 -4.11 -6.62 -4.09
C MET A 29 -4.61 -7.58 -3.02
N SER A 30 -4.14 -8.82 -3.14
CA SER A 30 -4.30 -9.85 -2.12
C SER A 30 -2.93 -10.09 -1.50
N LEU A 31 -2.83 -9.87 -0.20
CA LEU A 31 -1.58 -10.05 0.54
C LEU A 31 -1.65 -11.31 1.39
N ILE A 32 -0.56 -12.09 1.42
CA ILE A 32 -0.30 -13.10 2.44
C ILE A 32 0.50 -12.41 3.56
N THR A 33 0.24 -12.77 4.82
CA THR A 33 0.95 -12.22 5.97
C THR A 33 1.45 -13.29 6.92
N ASN A 34 2.56 -13.01 7.58
CA ASN A 34 3.07 -13.75 8.75
C ASN A 34 2.99 -12.89 10.04
N HIS A 35 2.13 -11.88 10.04
CA HIS A 35 1.94 -10.87 11.09
C HIS A 35 3.09 -9.84 11.27
N TRP A 36 4.27 -10.10 10.70
CA TRP A 36 5.40 -9.16 10.71
C TRP A 36 5.58 -8.43 9.38
N GLN A 37 5.27 -9.13 8.29
CA GLN A 37 5.36 -8.67 6.92
C GLN A 37 4.11 -9.12 6.17
N ALA A 38 3.77 -8.38 5.13
CA ALA A 38 2.75 -8.77 4.17
C ALA A 38 3.31 -8.65 2.75
N TRP A 39 2.99 -9.60 1.88
CA TRP A 39 3.46 -9.64 0.49
C TRP A 39 2.37 -10.10 -0.46
N ALA A 40 2.42 -9.59 -1.69
CA ALA A 40 1.46 -9.89 -2.73
C ALA A 40 1.62 -11.32 -3.26
N THR A 41 0.49 -11.89 -3.67
CA THR A 41 0.45 -13.15 -4.42
C THR A 41 0.81 -12.94 -5.89
N ASP A 42 1.18 -14.02 -6.60
CA ASP A 42 1.55 -13.96 -8.01
C ASP A 42 0.40 -13.51 -8.92
N ASP A 43 -0.85 -13.75 -8.51
CA ASP A 43 -2.07 -13.33 -9.23
C ASP A 43 -2.40 -11.85 -9.03
N SER A 44 -1.66 -11.13 -8.18
CA SER A 44 -1.95 -9.72 -7.89
C SER A 44 -1.46 -8.80 -9.02
N GLU A 45 -2.28 -7.79 -9.37
CA GLU A 45 -1.92 -6.73 -10.33
C GLU A 45 -0.71 -5.91 -9.87
N ILE A 46 -0.51 -5.85 -8.55
CA ILE A 46 0.62 -5.22 -7.88
C ILE A 46 1.36 -6.33 -7.13
N VAL A 47 2.67 -6.45 -7.35
CA VAL A 47 3.53 -7.36 -6.59
C VAL A 47 4.49 -6.61 -5.69
N GLY A 48 4.77 -7.12 -4.49
CA GLY A 48 5.60 -6.41 -3.54
C GLY A 48 5.41 -6.89 -2.12
N SER A 49 6.07 -6.21 -1.20
CA SER A 49 5.98 -6.50 0.23
C SER A 49 6.12 -5.26 1.08
N HIS A 50 5.62 -5.32 2.30
CA HIS A 50 5.81 -4.28 3.30
C HIS A 50 5.90 -4.85 4.72
N SER A 51 6.53 -4.09 5.61
CA SER A 51 6.49 -4.37 7.05
C SER A 51 5.15 -3.98 7.66
N LEU A 52 4.75 -4.70 8.71
CA LEU A 52 3.55 -4.45 9.50
C LEU A 52 3.85 -3.79 10.87
N SER A 53 5.07 -3.27 11.06
CA SER A 53 5.67 -2.79 12.33
C SER A 53 4.67 -2.14 13.32
N GLY A 54 3.99 -2.99 14.10
CA GLY A 54 2.99 -2.62 15.11
C GLY A 54 1.80 -1.80 14.61
N GLY A 55 1.50 -1.81 13.30
CA GLY A 55 0.46 -0.99 12.68
C GLY A 55 0.70 0.53 12.70
N ARG A 56 1.72 1.00 13.41
CA ARG A 56 2.08 2.42 13.55
C ARG A 56 3.06 2.87 12.48
N ALA A 57 3.88 1.98 11.98
CA ALA A 57 4.77 2.28 10.87
C ALA A 57 4.75 1.14 9.86
N SER A 58 4.73 1.48 8.58
CA SER A 58 4.87 0.52 7.50
C SER A 58 5.87 1.06 6.48
N SER A 59 6.66 0.18 5.90
CA SER A 59 7.53 0.50 4.78
C SER A 59 7.53 -0.68 3.81
N GLY A 60 7.39 -0.39 2.52
CA GLY A 60 7.29 -1.43 1.50
C GLY A 60 7.69 -1.00 0.10
N GLN A 61 7.88 -1.99 -0.75
CA GLN A 61 8.21 -1.84 -2.16
C GLN A 61 7.15 -2.57 -2.98
N PHE A 62 6.59 -1.90 -3.97
CA PHE A 62 5.52 -2.40 -4.81
C PHE A 62 5.86 -2.18 -6.28
N TYR A 63 5.54 -3.14 -7.13
CA TYR A 63 5.67 -3.07 -8.57
C TYR A 63 4.28 -3.21 -9.20
N HIS A 64 3.87 -2.15 -9.89
CA HIS A 64 2.62 -2.05 -10.62
C HIS A 64 2.87 -2.58 -12.03
N ARG A 65 2.44 -3.82 -12.30
CA ARG A 65 2.82 -4.57 -13.52
C ARG A 65 2.37 -3.85 -14.80
N GLU A 66 1.10 -3.49 -14.88
CA GLU A 66 0.51 -2.85 -16.08
C GLU A 66 1.14 -1.49 -16.42
N ALA A 67 1.45 -0.67 -15.41
CA ALA A 67 2.05 0.65 -15.63
C ALA A 67 3.57 0.61 -15.78
N HIS A 68 4.19 -0.54 -15.49
CA HIS A 68 5.63 -0.72 -15.37
C HIS A 68 6.28 0.30 -14.41
N LEU A 69 5.66 0.49 -13.24
CA LEU A 69 6.10 1.44 -12.21
C LEU A 69 6.45 0.73 -10.91
N ARG A 70 7.54 1.15 -10.27
CA ARG A 70 7.88 0.75 -8.90
C ARG A 70 7.51 1.88 -7.93
N CYS A 71 6.98 1.52 -6.76
CA CYS A 71 6.59 2.43 -5.71
C CYS A 71 7.22 1.97 -4.40
N TRP A 72 8.10 2.80 -3.84
CA TRP A 72 8.43 2.70 -2.43
C TRP A 72 7.42 3.49 -1.63
N ARG A 73 6.81 2.88 -0.61
CA ARG A 73 5.83 3.51 0.26
C ARG A 73 6.28 3.42 1.70
N ARG A 74 6.10 4.51 2.43
CA ARG A 74 6.25 4.57 3.89
C ARG A 74 5.07 5.26 4.52
N GLU A 75 4.63 4.73 5.65
CA GLU A 75 3.57 5.33 6.45
C GLU A 75 3.97 5.34 7.92
N VAL A 76 3.62 6.42 8.62
CA VAL A 76 3.90 6.57 10.05
C VAL A 76 2.72 7.26 10.71
N VAL A 77 2.22 6.66 11.80
CA VAL A 77 1.14 7.15 12.65
C VAL A 77 1.76 7.88 13.84
N THR A 78 1.18 9.02 14.24
CA THR A 78 1.59 9.73 15.46
C THR A 78 1.33 8.89 16.71
N LEU A 79 2.06 9.17 17.79
CA LEU A 79 1.95 8.40 19.04
C LEU A 79 0.53 8.38 19.60
N ASP A 80 -0.20 9.49 19.44
CA ASP A 80 -1.59 9.66 19.87
C ASP A 80 -2.62 9.05 18.89
N GLY A 81 -2.18 8.49 17.76
CA GLY A 81 -3.03 7.86 16.76
C GLY A 81 -3.88 8.83 15.93
N LYS A 82 -3.75 10.14 16.13
CA LYS A 82 -4.64 11.14 15.49
C LYS A 82 -4.25 11.49 14.07
N ARG A 83 -2.99 11.24 13.68
CA ARG A 83 -2.49 11.56 12.35
C ARG A 83 -1.68 10.42 11.77
N LYS A 84 -1.66 10.34 10.45
CA LYS A 84 -0.80 9.42 9.70
C LYS A 84 -0.18 10.11 8.50
N ALA A 85 1.15 10.17 8.47
CA ALA A 85 1.90 10.62 7.32
C ALA A 85 2.09 9.45 6.34
N VAL A 86 1.97 9.72 5.04
CA VAL A 86 2.23 8.79 3.96
C VAL A 86 3.18 9.45 2.98
N VAL A 87 4.22 8.71 2.57
CA VAL A 87 5.15 9.10 1.50
C VAL A 87 5.26 7.95 0.52
N GLN A 88 5.26 8.30 -0.76
CA GLN A 88 5.44 7.40 -1.89
C GLN A 88 6.49 7.98 -2.83
N HIS A 89 7.47 7.17 -3.21
CA HIS A 89 8.41 7.48 -4.29
C HIS A 89 8.14 6.54 -5.44
N TRP A 90 7.93 7.12 -6.62
CA TRP A 90 7.62 6.39 -7.84
C TRP A 90 8.84 6.35 -8.75
N TYR A 91 9.06 5.19 -9.36
CA TYR A 91 10.20 4.91 -10.23
C TYR A 91 9.74 4.23 -11.51
N ARG A 92 10.39 4.57 -12.62
CA ARG A 92 10.30 3.84 -13.89
C ARG A 92 11.70 3.36 -14.24
N GLY A 93 11.88 2.04 -14.34
CA GLY A 93 13.24 1.47 -14.31
C GLY A 93 14.00 1.97 -13.07
N GLY A 94 15.26 2.36 -13.22
CA GLY A 94 16.10 2.88 -12.13
C GLY A 94 15.85 4.35 -11.74
N GLN A 95 15.04 5.09 -12.49
CA GLN A 95 14.88 6.53 -12.30
C GLN A 95 13.65 6.87 -11.45
N ARG A 96 13.81 7.78 -10.48
CA ARG A 96 12.68 8.35 -9.73
C ARG A 96 11.91 9.32 -10.63
N VAL A 97 10.64 9.02 -10.87
CA VAL A 97 9.74 9.82 -11.73
C VAL A 97 8.83 10.75 -10.95
N GLY A 98 8.70 10.55 -9.64
CA GLY A 98 7.85 11.42 -8.82
C GLY A 98 7.82 11.04 -7.35
N SER A 99 7.22 11.92 -6.56
CA SER A 99 6.92 11.68 -5.15
C SER A 99 5.51 12.16 -4.84
N GLN A 100 4.77 11.38 -4.06
CA GLN A 100 3.47 11.75 -3.54
C GLN A 100 3.52 11.64 -2.01
N PHE A 101 3.00 12.63 -1.31
CA PHE A 101 2.98 12.64 0.15
C PHE A 101 1.72 13.31 0.67
N GLY A 102 1.38 13.01 1.92
CA GLY A 102 0.25 13.62 2.59
C GLY A 102 0.19 13.25 4.07
N VAL A 103 -0.62 14.00 4.81
CA VAL A 103 -0.96 13.73 6.20
C VAL A 103 -2.47 13.51 6.26
N MET A 104 -2.88 12.35 6.77
CA MET A 104 -4.26 12.06 7.12
C MET A 104 -4.48 12.45 8.58
N GLU A 105 -5.58 13.14 8.87
CA GLU A 105 -6.06 13.37 10.22
C GLU A 105 -7.30 12.49 10.45
N PHE A 106 -7.39 11.88 11.63
CA PHE A 106 -8.51 11.02 12.01
C PHE A 106 -9.39 11.75 13.00
N GLU A 107 -10.67 11.92 12.66
CA GLU A 107 -11.69 12.33 13.60
C GLU A 107 -12.16 11.14 14.42
N LYS A 108 -12.52 11.37 15.69
CA LYS A 108 -13.17 10.33 16.49
C LYS A 108 -14.55 10.05 15.89
N ALA A 109 -14.84 8.79 15.63
CA ALA A 109 -16.16 8.31 15.23
C ALA A 109 -17.17 8.44 16.37
#